data_AF-A0A522DRJ8-F1
#
_entry.id   AF-A0A522DRJ8-F1
#
_cell.length_a   1.000
_cell.length_b   1.000
_cell.length_c   1.000
_cell.angle_alpha   90.00
_cell.angle_beta   90.00
_cell.angle_gamma   90.00
#
_symmetry.space_group_name_H-M   'P 1'
#
loop_
_entity.id
_entity.type
_entity.pdbx_description
1 polymer ?
#
loop_
_entity_poly.entity_id
_entity_poly.type
_entity_poly.pdbx_seq_one_letter_code
_entity_poly.pdbx_strand_id
1 'polypeptide(L)'
;MGASLPIAIAAHGGYDHDVTIRGGASGDAQNFESVLAAAQVGAAWACTLIWVEHAPAVAAFLRARGSREPEDLTSEVFLAVFESLEKFVGAEEEFRSFIFSIAYRRLVDELRKRG
;
A
#
# COMPACT_ATOMS: atom_id res chain seq x y z
N MET A 1 4.43 -7.58 36.64
CA MET A 1 5.67 -7.72 35.86
C MET A 1 5.29 -8.20 34.47
N GLY A 2 5.63 -7.43 33.43
CA GLY A 2 5.26 -7.71 32.04
C GLY A 2 4.35 -6.62 31.45
N ALA A 3 4.87 -5.40 31.30
CA ALA A 3 4.19 -4.36 30.54
C ALA A 3 4.24 -4.73 29.06
N SER A 4 3.07 -4.96 28.46
CA SER A 4 2.90 -5.07 27.02
C SER A 4 3.04 -3.67 26.43
N LEU A 5 4.12 -3.45 25.68
CA LEU A 5 4.37 -2.19 24.98
C LEU A 5 3.38 -2.06 23.81
N PRO A 6 2.64 -0.95 23.68
CA PRO A 6 2.02 -0.62 22.40
C PRO A 6 3.14 -0.31 21.40
N ILE A 7 3.05 -0.86 20.20
CA ILE A 7 3.94 -0.52 19.08
C ILE A 7 3.75 0.97 18.79
N ALA A 8 4.63 1.79 19.35
CA ALA A 8 4.78 3.17 19.00
C ALA A 8 5.46 3.22 17.63
N ILE A 9 4.69 3.52 16.59
CA ILE A 9 5.23 3.95 15.30
C ILE A 9 5.80 5.35 15.54
N ALA A 10 7.09 5.39 15.85
CA ALA A 10 7.83 6.63 16.02
C ALA A 10 7.91 7.36 14.66
N ALA A 11 7.25 8.51 14.63
CA ALA A 11 7.58 9.71 13.88
C ALA A 11 8.85 9.64 13.00
N HIS A 12 8.65 9.51 11.69
CA HIS A 12 9.50 10.19 10.72
C HIS A 12 8.77 11.47 10.30
N GLY A 13 9.42 12.59 10.61
CA GLY A 13 8.84 13.93 10.58
C GLY A 13 8.47 14.45 9.19
N GLY A 14 7.58 15.44 9.21
CA GLY A 14 7.33 16.33 8.08
C GLY A 14 5.99 16.17 7.37
N TYR A 15 4.93 15.67 8.03
CA TYR A 15 3.57 15.99 7.60
C TYR A 15 3.21 17.34 8.21
N ASP A 16 3.17 18.37 7.36
CA ASP A 16 2.68 19.70 7.69
C ASP A 16 1.22 19.60 8.17
N HIS A 17 1.03 19.48 9.49
CA HIS A 17 -0.25 19.64 10.14
C HIS A 17 -0.42 21.11 10.54
N ASP A 18 -0.49 22.03 9.56
CA ASP A 18 -1.13 23.33 9.77
C ASP A 18 -2.64 23.30 9.46
N VAL A 19 -3.27 22.12 9.47
CA VAL A 19 -4.74 22.06 9.46
C VAL A 19 -5.27 22.30 10.88
N THR A 20 -5.24 23.57 11.26
CA THR A 20 -5.84 24.12 12.47
C THR A 20 -7.32 23.71 12.57
N ILE A 21 -7.61 22.94 13.62
CA ILE A 21 -8.89 22.76 14.33
C ILE A 21 -9.99 23.77 13.93
N ARG A 22 -10.80 23.43 12.91
CA ARG A 22 -12.23 23.77 12.78
C ARG A 22 -12.94 22.61 12.07
N GLY A 23 -13.94 22.03 12.73
CA GLY A 23 -14.54 20.75 12.37
C GLY A 23 -15.11 20.67 10.95
N GLY A 24 -14.96 19.49 10.33
CA GLY A 24 -15.73 19.08 9.15
C GLY A 24 -14.96 18.33 8.06
N ALA A 25 -13.66 18.58 7.85
CA ALA A 25 -12.96 18.17 6.62
C ALA A 25 -11.91 17.04 6.77
N SER A 26 -11.68 16.50 7.96
CA SER A 26 -10.63 15.49 8.19
C SER A 26 -11.05 14.04 7.86
N GLY A 27 -12.35 13.80 7.65
CA GLY A 27 -12.85 12.48 7.21
C GLY A 27 -12.56 12.22 5.73
N ASP A 28 -12.56 13.27 4.91
CA ASP A 28 -12.45 13.13 3.46
C ASP A 28 -11.03 12.82 3.01
N ALA A 29 -10.01 13.40 3.65
CA ALA A 29 -8.60 13.15 3.32
C ALA A 29 -8.13 11.72 3.70
N GLN A 30 -8.87 11.02 4.56
CA GLN A 30 -8.64 9.61 4.90
C GLN A 30 -9.63 8.66 4.24
N ASN A 31 -10.59 9.15 3.44
CA ASN A 31 -11.44 8.28 2.63
C ASN A 31 -10.64 7.73 1.44
N PHE A 32 -10.85 6.46 1.11
CA PHE A 32 -10.18 5.75 0.03
C PHE A 32 -10.18 6.53 -1.30
N GLU A 33 -11.30 7.16 -1.65
CA GLU A 33 -11.43 7.94 -2.89
C GLU A 33 -10.42 9.10 -2.97
N SER A 34 -10.20 9.83 -1.88
CA SER A 34 -9.24 10.95 -1.83
C SER A 34 -7.80 10.44 -1.88
N VAL A 35 -7.50 9.34 -1.19
CA VAL A 35 -6.18 8.70 -1.24
C VAL A 35 -5.90 8.21 -2.65
N LEU A 36 -6.87 7.57 -3.29
CA LEU A 36 -6.76 7.09 -4.67
C LEU A 36 -6.52 8.25 -5.64
N ALA A 37 -7.35 9.30 -5.58
CA ALA A 37 -7.21 10.47 -6.45
C ALA A 37 -5.83 11.15 -6.28
N ALA A 38 -5.34 11.26 -5.04
CA ALA A 38 -4.02 11.83 -4.77
C ALA A 38 -2.87 10.93 -5.27
N ALA A 39 -2.99 9.61 -5.09
CA ALA A 39 -1.99 8.66 -5.59
C ALA A 39 -1.96 8.60 -7.12
N GLN A 40 -3.11 8.78 -7.79
CA GLN A 40 -3.21 8.85 -9.26
C GLN A 40 -2.44 10.04 -9.86
N VAL A 41 -2.30 11.14 -9.13
CA VAL A 41 -1.47 12.29 -9.53
C VAL A 41 -0.05 12.24 -8.94
N GLY A 42 0.34 11.13 -8.32
CA GLY A 42 1.69 10.90 -7.81
C GLY A 42 1.99 11.57 -6.46
N ALA A 43 0.98 11.91 -5.67
CA ALA A 43 1.20 12.52 -4.36
C ALA A 43 1.90 11.53 -3.39
N ALA A 44 3.11 11.87 -2.95
CA ALA A 44 3.97 10.97 -2.17
C ALA A 44 3.30 10.45 -0.87
N TRP A 45 2.51 11.28 -0.20
CA TRP A 45 1.81 10.89 1.03
C TRP A 45 0.78 9.78 0.78
N ALA A 46 0.07 9.83 -0.36
CA ALA A 46 -0.96 8.86 -0.71
C ALA A 46 -0.33 7.53 -1.15
N CYS A 47 0.74 7.58 -1.95
CA CYS A 47 1.52 6.39 -2.28
C CYS A 47 2.10 5.72 -1.02
N THR A 48 2.60 6.53 -0.07
CA THR A 48 3.11 6.03 1.21
C THR A 48 2.02 5.34 2.02
N LEU A 49 0.82 5.93 2.09
CA LEU A 49 -0.30 5.34 2.81
C LEU A 49 -0.72 3.98 2.21
N ILE A 50 -0.86 3.91 0.89
CA ILE A 50 -1.16 2.67 0.14
C ILE A 50 -0.10 1.59 0.42
N TRP A 51 1.19 1.98 0.40
CA TRP A 51 2.30 1.07 0.70
C TRP A 51 2.22 0.54 2.13
N VAL A 52 2.13 1.43 3.13
CA VAL A 52 2.11 1.05 4.56
C VAL A 52 0.94 0.12 4.87
N GLU A 53 -0.22 0.38 4.29
CA GLU A 53 -1.43 -0.41 4.51
C GLU A 53 -1.35 -1.81 3.88
N HIS A 54 -0.91 -1.91 2.61
CA HIS A 54 -1.06 -3.15 1.84
C HIS A 54 0.22 -3.98 1.70
N ALA A 55 1.41 -3.38 1.80
CA ALA A 55 2.67 -4.10 1.59
C ALA A 55 2.88 -5.29 2.54
N PRO A 56 2.55 -5.20 3.85
CA PRO A 56 2.70 -6.35 4.75
C PRO A 56 1.87 -7.57 4.33
N ALA A 57 0.63 -7.35 3.86
CA ALA A 57 -0.25 -8.42 3.42
C ALA A 57 0.24 -9.06 2.11
N VAL A 58 0.75 -8.25 1.17
CA VAL A 58 1.36 -8.73 -0.07
C VAL A 58 2.62 -9.55 0.22
N ALA A 59 3.52 -9.04 1.07
CA ALA A 59 4.75 -9.75 1.44
C ALA A 59 4.44 -11.10 2.13
N ALA A 60 3.46 -11.13 3.04
CA ALA A 60 3.01 -12.36 3.68
C ALA A 60 2.44 -13.37 2.67
N PHE A 61 1.63 -12.91 1.73
CA PHE A 61 1.06 -13.72 0.65
C PHE A 61 2.15 -14.33 -0.26
N LEU A 62 3.13 -13.53 -0.68
CA LEU A 62 4.23 -13.98 -1.55
C LEU A 62 5.11 -15.00 -0.84
N ARG A 63 5.46 -14.73 0.43
CA ARG A 63 6.21 -15.64 1.30
C ARG A 63 5.48 -16.98 1.47
N ALA A 64 4.18 -16.94 1.78
CA ALA A 64 3.38 -18.14 1.97
C ALA A 64 3.29 -19.03 0.71
N ARG A 65 3.52 -18.45 -0.47
CA ARG A 65 3.45 -19.15 -1.76
C ARG A 65 4.81 -19.45 -2.38
N GLY A 66 5.91 -19.30 -1.63
CA GLY A 66 7.23 -19.76 -2.04
C GLY A 66 8.05 -18.78 -2.89
N SER A 67 7.72 -17.48 -2.87
CA SER A 67 8.64 -16.47 -3.37
C SER A 67 9.97 -16.54 -2.59
N ARG A 68 11.08 -16.30 -3.29
CA ARG A 68 12.44 -16.45 -2.74
C ARG A 68 12.85 -15.15 -2.07
N GLU A 69 12.52 -14.04 -2.71
CA GLU A 69 12.77 -12.68 -2.23
C GLU A 69 11.42 -11.95 -2.12
N PRO A 70 10.55 -12.33 -1.16
CA PRO A 70 9.19 -11.81 -1.10
C PRO A 70 9.14 -10.29 -0.89
N GLU A 71 10.12 -9.71 -0.21
CA GLU A 71 10.25 -8.26 -0.01
C GLU A 71 10.61 -7.51 -1.30
N ASP A 72 11.53 -8.06 -2.10
CA ASP A 72 11.91 -7.49 -3.39
C ASP A 72 10.74 -7.57 -4.37
N LEU A 73 10.09 -8.74 -4.45
CA LEU A 73 8.92 -8.92 -5.29
C LEU A 73 7.74 -8.05 -4.84
N THR A 74 7.60 -7.79 -3.54
CA THR A 74 6.60 -6.82 -3.04
C THR A 74 6.88 -5.43 -3.61
N SER A 75 8.14 -4.99 -3.62
CA SER A 75 8.53 -3.71 -4.21
C SER A 75 8.16 -3.64 -5.69
N GLU A 76 8.44 -4.69 -6.48
CA GLU A 76 8.02 -4.77 -7.88
C GLU A 76 6.50 -4.71 -8.08
N VAL A 77 5.73 -5.35 -7.18
CA VAL A 77 4.26 -5.32 -7.22
C VAL A 77 3.76 -3.89 -7.07
N PHE A 78 4.25 -3.15 -6.07
CA PHE A 78 3.77 -1.78 -5.85
C PHE A 78 4.25 -0.80 -6.92
N LEU A 79 5.43 -1.00 -7.52
CA LEU A 79 5.83 -0.26 -8.71
C LEU A 79 4.80 -0.45 -9.84
N ALA A 80 4.41 -1.69 -10.12
CA ALA A 80 3.40 -1.99 -11.13
C ALA A 80 1.99 -1.48 -10.77
N VAL A 81 1.64 -1.46 -9.47
CA VAL A 81 0.38 -0.86 -8.99
C VAL A 81 0.39 0.64 -9.25
N PHE A 82 1.42 1.37 -8.82
CA PHE A 82 1.53 2.82 -8.98
C PHE A 82 1.58 3.25 -10.46
N GLU A 83 2.24 2.46 -11.33
CA GLU A 83 2.21 2.67 -12.79
C GLU A 83 0.81 2.49 -13.40
N SER A 84 -0.04 1.68 -12.77
CA SER A 84 -1.38 1.34 -13.27
C SER A 84 -2.49 2.17 -12.61
N LEU A 85 -2.16 2.93 -11.56
CA LEU A 85 -3.15 3.65 -10.75
C LEU A 85 -3.95 4.68 -11.55
N GLU A 86 -3.31 5.40 -12.48
CA GLU A 86 -3.96 6.44 -13.30
C GLU A 86 -5.20 5.90 -14.04
N LYS A 87 -5.19 4.60 -14.40
CA LYS A 87 -6.27 3.94 -15.14
C LYS A 87 -7.21 3.13 -14.25
N PHE A 88 -6.88 2.99 -12.97
CA PHE A 88 -7.70 2.24 -12.04
C PHE A 88 -8.99 3.00 -11.72
N VAL A 89 -10.12 2.32 -11.83
CA VAL A 89 -11.43 2.80 -11.41
C VAL A 89 -12.08 1.68 -10.63
N GLY A 90 -12.49 1.96 -9.40
CA GLY A 90 -13.12 0.97 -8.55
C GLY A 90 -13.15 1.36 -7.08
N ALA A 91 -13.89 0.59 -6.29
CA ALA A 91 -13.96 0.74 -4.84
C ALA A 91 -12.74 0.11 -4.13
N GLU A 92 -12.63 0.33 -2.83
CA GLU A 92 -11.50 -0.14 -2.01
C GLU A 92 -11.31 -1.68 -2.09
N GLU A 93 -12.40 -2.45 -2.07
CA GLU A 93 -12.33 -3.91 -2.19
C GLU A 93 -11.79 -4.37 -3.56
N GLU A 94 -12.16 -3.66 -4.62
CA GLU A 94 -11.68 -3.90 -5.98
C GLU A 94 -10.21 -3.52 -6.11
N PHE A 95 -9.78 -2.46 -5.41
CA PHE A 95 -8.39 -2.05 -5.36
C PHE A 95 -7.51 -3.09 -4.67
N ARG A 96 -7.94 -3.60 -3.53
CA ARG A 96 -7.24 -4.71 -2.85
C ARG A 96 -7.16 -5.93 -3.76
N SER A 97 -8.25 -6.30 -4.42
CA SER A 97 -8.28 -7.42 -5.37
C SER A 97 -7.32 -7.20 -6.54
N PHE A 98 -7.25 -5.96 -7.04
CA PHE A 98 -6.32 -5.54 -8.08
C PHE A 98 -4.86 -5.69 -7.66
N ILE A 99 -4.48 -5.23 -6.46
CA ILE A 99 -3.11 -5.42 -5.91
C ILE A 99 -2.75 -6.92 -5.90
N PHE A 100 -3.61 -7.78 -5.36
CA PHE A 100 -3.34 -9.22 -5.28
C PHE A 100 -3.31 -9.91 -6.66
N SER A 101 -4.03 -9.39 -7.65
CA SER A 101 -3.94 -9.88 -9.03
C SER A 101 -2.55 -9.64 -9.63
N ILE A 102 -1.96 -8.46 -9.38
CA ILE A 102 -0.60 -8.13 -9.81
C ILE A 102 0.41 -9.00 -9.06
N ALA A 103 0.25 -9.13 -7.73
CA ALA A 103 1.11 -9.98 -6.90
C ALA A 103 1.12 -11.44 -7.38
N TYR A 104 -0.05 -11.99 -7.71
CA TYR A 104 -0.15 -13.34 -8.23
C TYR A 104 0.55 -13.51 -9.57
N ARG A 105 0.34 -12.58 -10.52
CA ARG A 105 1.01 -12.64 -11.83
C ARG A 105 2.53 -12.59 -11.70
N ARG A 106 3.04 -11.68 -10.87
CA ARG A 106 4.48 -11.53 -10.59
C ARG A 106 5.08 -12.79 -9.94
N LEU A 107 4.37 -13.39 -8.98
CA LEU A 107 4.78 -14.65 -8.38
C LEU A 107 4.85 -15.78 -9.41
N VAL A 108 3.83 -15.94 -10.25
CA VAL A 108 3.83 -16.97 -11.31
C VAL A 108 4.99 -16.76 -12.28
N ASP A 109 5.27 -15.51 -12.66
CA ASP A 109 6.41 -15.19 -13.51
C ASP A 109 7.76 -15.52 -12.83
N GLU A 110 7.91 -15.23 -11.53
CA GLU A 110 9.09 -15.60 -10.75
C GLU A 110 9.28 -17.13 -10.71
N LEU A 111 8.20 -17.87 -10.41
CA LEU A 111 8.23 -19.33 -10.34
C LEU A 111 8.52 -19.98 -11.70
N ARG A 112 7.95 -19.43 -12.78
CA ARG A 112 8.21 -19.89 -14.15
C ARG A 112 9.65 -19.69 -14.58
N LYS A 113 10.30 -18.58 -14.19
CA LYS A 113 11.70 -18.32 -14.52
C LYS A 113 12.68 -19.26 -13.80
N ARG A 114 12.23 -19.99 -12.77
CA ARG A 114 13.04 -20.93 -11.99
C ARG A 114 12.99 -22.37 -12.51
N GLY A 115 11.86 -22.76 -13.10
CA GLY A 115 11.65 -24.10 -13.66
C GLY A 115 12.20 -24.22 -15.06
#